data_AF-A0A1G0UWV2-F1
#
_entry.id   AF-A0A1G0UWV2-F1
#
_cell.length_a   1.000
_cell.length_b   1.000
_cell.length_c   1.000
_cell.angle_alpha   90.00
_cell.angle_beta   90.00
_cell.angle_gamma   90.00
#
_symmetry.space_group_name_H-M   'P 1'
#
loop_
_entity.id
_entity.type
_entity.pdbx_description
1 polymer ?
#
loop_
_entity_poly.entity_id
_entity_poly.type
_entity_poly.pdbx_seq_one_letter_code
_entity_poly.pdbx_strand_id
1 'polypeptide(L)'
;MGKIYKMTGKTFLNSMANGKSDIVQLFLDQLEELKTDYCLIGRLAVNAYAEPVASLDLDLVLAINDVEKLIEHVKNTFEISRFEHSINLQHPDSDLRIQLQTDLRYQSFIAKASVKNVLGYEMNVAALDDVLTGKIWA
;
A
#
# COMPACT_ATOMS: atom_id res chain seq x y z
N MET A 1 1.00 14.80 35.39
CA MET A 1 0.01 14.73 34.29
C MET A 1 0.75 14.33 33.02
N GLY A 2 0.67 13.08 32.59
CA GLY A 2 1.26 12.67 31.30
C GLY A 2 0.49 13.35 30.17
N LYS A 3 1.20 13.97 29.22
CA LYS A 3 0.58 14.42 27.97
C LYS A 3 -0.03 13.20 27.30
N ILE A 4 -1.37 13.14 27.19
CA ILE A 4 -2.04 12.17 26.32
C ILE A 4 -1.75 12.63 24.90
N TYR A 5 -0.73 12.06 24.27
CA TYR A 5 -0.50 12.25 22.85
C TYR A 5 -1.62 11.52 22.11
N LYS A 6 -2.47 12.27 21.40
CA LYS A 6 -3.45 11.69 20.49
C LYS A 6 -2.68 11.07 19.33
N MET A 7 -2.47 9.76 19.39
CA MET A 7 -1.78 9.00 18.34
C MET A 7 -2.65 9.01 17.08
N THR A 8 -2.09 9.42 15.94
CA THR A 8 -2.76 9.36 14.64
C THR A 8 -2.59 7.97 14.02
N GLY A 9 -3.42 7.60 13.05
CA GLY A 9 -3.26 6.34 12.31
C GLY A 9 -1.89 6.23 11.62
N LYS A 10 -1.39 7.33 11.05
CA LYS A 10 -0.05 7.39 10.43
C LYS A 10 1.04 7.11 11.47
N THR A 11 0.95 7.78 12.63
CA THR A 11 1.89 7.58 13.74
C THR A 11 1.85 6.14 14.25
N PHE A 12 0.66 5.54 14.33
CA PHE A 12 0.48 4.14 14.73
C PHE A 12 1.15 3.18 13.75
N LEU A 13 0.85 3.28 12.44
CA LEU A 13 1.43 2.40 11.42
C LEU A 13 2.95 2.55 11.36
N ASN A 14 3.44 3.78 11.35
CA ASN A 14 4.87 4.06 11.33
C ASN A 14 5.59 3.49 12.56
N SER A 15 5.00 3.65 13.76
CA SER A 15 5.56 3.09 14.98
C SER A 15 5.54 1.56 14.99
N MET A 16 4.48 0.93 14.49
CA MET A 16 4.38 -0.53 14.40
C MET A 16 5.41 -1.11 13.43
N ALA A 17 5.71 -0.40 12.35
CA ALA A 17 6.69 -0.79 11.35
C ALA A 17 8.13 -0.38 11.70
N ASN A 18 8.40 -0.05 12.97
CA ASN A 18 9.69 0.46 13.43
C ASN A 18 10.28 1.56 12.51
N GLY A 19 9.40 2.36 11.91
CA GLY A 19 9.74 3.28 10.84
C GLY A 19 10.45 4.53 11.36
N LYS A 20 11.63 4.81 10.82
CA LYS A 20 12.36 6.06 11.07
C LYS A 20 11.84 7.22 10.20
N SER A 21 11.10 6.89 9.15
CA SER A 21 10.49 7.80 8.18
C SER A 21 9.14 7.24 7.72
N ASP A 22 8.23 8.11 7.26
CA ASP A 22 6.89 7.72 6.81
C ASP A 22 6.95 7.08 5.41
N ILE A 23 7.32 5.79 5.36
CA ILE A 23 7.53 5.05 4.11
C ILE A 23 6.26 4.94 3.28
N VAL A 24 5.09 4.90 3.92
CA VAL A 24 3.81 4.91 3.20
C VAL A 24 3.65 6.22 2.44
N GLN A 25 3.83 7.37 3.11
CA GLN A 25 3.72 8.66 2.44
C GLN A 25 4.76 8.80 1.34
N LEU A 26 6.03 8.44 1.62
CA LEU A 26 7.10 8.46 0.62
C LEU A 26 6.71 7.67 -0.63
N PHE A 27 6.17 6.46 -0.46
CA PHE A 27 5.74 5.62 -1.58
C PHE A 27 4.55 6.21 -2.35
N LEU A 28 3.55 6.76 -1.65
CA LEU A 28 2.42 7.43 -2.29
C LEU A 28 2.88 8.63 -3.12
N ASP A 29 3.86 9.40 -2.63
CA ASP A 29 4.43 10.54 -3.36
C ASP A 29 5.08 10.07 -4.68
N GLN A 30 5.72 8.89 -4.71
CA GLN A 30 6.29 8.31 -5.95
C GLN A 30 5.19 7.92 -6.96
N LEU A 31 4.06 7.38 -6.48
CA LEU A 31 2.93 7.04 -7.36
C LEU A 31 2.31 8.29 -7.98
N GLU A 32 2.18 9.36 -7.19
CA GLU A 32 1.68 10.65 -7.65
C GLU A 32 2.61 11.30 -8.69
N GLU A 33 3.93 11.31 -8.42
CA GLU A 33 4.93 11.84 -9.35
C GLU A 33 4.88 11.14 -10.72
N LEU A 34 4.73 9.82 -10.71
CA LEU A 34 4.65 9.02 -11.93
C LEU A 34 3.26 9.02 -12.59
N LYS A 35 2.25 9.59 -11.91
CA LYS A 35 0.83 9.55 -12.29
C LYS A 35 0.34 8.12 -12.55
N THR A 36 0.72 7.21 -11.65
CA THR A 36 0.42 5.79 -11.78
C THR A 36 -0.97 5.49 -11.23
N ASP A 37 -1.83 4.90 -12.04
CA ASP A 37 -3.11 4.38 -11.59
C ASP A 37 -2.88 3.11 -10.74
N TYR A 38 -3.52 3.07 -9.57
CA TYR A 38 -3.37 1.98 -8.62
C TYR A 38 -4.62 1.79 -7.77
N CYS A 39 -4.70 0.63 -7.11
CA CYS A 39 -5.61 0.44 -6.00
C CYS A 39 -4.97 -0.35 -4.86
N LEU A 40 -5.21 0.10 -3.63
CA LEU A 40 -4.89 -0.62 -2.42
C LEU A 40 -5.82 -1.84 -2.29
N ILE A 41 -5.22 -2.98 -1.99
CA ILE A 41 -5.90 -4.25 -1.70
C ILE A 41 -5.44 -4.79 -0.34
N GLY A 42 -5.69 -6.07 -0.08
CA GLY A 42 -5.07 -6.75 1.05
C GLY A 42 -5.63 -6.32 2.39
N ARG A 43 -4.81 -6.41 3.45
CA ARG A 43 -5.27 -6.17 4.84
C ARG A 43 -5.52 -4.69 5.12
N LEU A 44 -4.66 -3.80 4.66
CA LEU A 44 -4.83 -2.36 4.89
C LEU A 44 -6.04 -1.79 4.13
N ALA A 45 -6.43 -2.35 2.98
CA ALA A 45 -7.67 -1.96 2.30
C ALA A 45 -8.93 -2.21 3.15
N VAL A 46 -8.94 -3.26 3.99
CA VAL A 46 -10.09 -3.56 4.87
C VAL A 46 -10.38 -2.42 5.83
N ASN A 47 -9.36 -1.67 6.26
CA ASN A 47 -9.50 -0.54 7.18
C ASN A 47 -10.30 0.63 6.58
N ALA A 48 -10.55 0.62 5.27
CA ALA A 48 -11.42 1.60 4.62
C ALA A 48 -12.92 1.27 4.78
N TYR A 49 -13.25 0.06 5.25
CA TYR A 49 -14.61 -0.50 5.29
C TYR A 49 -15.00 -1.11 6.64
N ALA A 50 -14.04 -1.30 7.55
CA ALA A 50 -14.23 -1.92 8.85
C ALA A 50 -13.32 -1.30 9.90
N GLU A 51 -13.47 -1.77 11.15
CA GLU A 51 -12.58 -1.38 12.24
C GLU A 51 -11.10 -1.68 11.90
N PRO A 52 -10.16 -0.82 12.33
CA PRO A 52 -8.76 -0.93 11.91
C PRO A 52 -8.09 -2.25 12.30
N VAL A 53 -7.48 -2.89 11.31
CA VAL A 53 -6.60 -4.06 11.41
C VAL A 53 -5.15 -3.62 11.29
N ALA A 54 -4.32 -4.10 12.21
CA ALA A 54 -2.88 -3.88 12.20
C ALA A 54 -2.19 -4.81 11.19
N SER A 55 -1.44 -4.24 10.25
CA SER A 55 -0.63 -4.99 9.28
C SER A 55 0.62 -4.21 8.88
N LEU A 56 1.72 -4.95 8.67
CA LEU A 56 2.97 -4.43 8.11
C LEU A 56 3.03 -4.52 6.58
N ASP A 57 1.98 -5.03 5.93
CA ASP A 57 1.94 -5.21 4.49
C ASP A 57 1.06 -4.12 3.85
N LEU A 58 1.65 -3.37 2.92
CA LEU A 58 0.95 -2.47 2.02
C LEU A 58 0.83 -3.17 0.65
N ASP A 59 -0.32 -3.79 0.41
CA ASP A 59 -0.60 -4.53 -0.82
C ASP A 59 -1.29 -3.64 -1.85
N LEU A 60 -0.71 -3.49 -3.04
CA LEU A 60 -1.29 -2.69 -4.12
C LEU A 60 -1.33 -3.45 -5.44
N VAL A 61 -2.26 -3.04 -6.30
CA VAL A 61 -2.30 -3.40 -7.71
C VAL A 61 -2.05 -2.12 -8.48
N LEU A 62 -1.11 -2.17 -9.43
CA LEU A 62 -0.83 -1.07 -10.35
C LEU A 62 -1.30 -1.45 -11.74
N ALA A 63 -1.55 -0.44 -12.59
CA ALA A 63 -1.69 -0.69 -14.01
C ALA A 63 -0.44 -1.43 -14.53
N ILE A 64 -0.65 -2.57 -15.19
CA ILE A 64 0.46 -3.49 -15.54
C ILE A 64 1.59 -2.80 -16.33
N ASN A 65 1.23 -1.81 -17.16
CA ASN A 65 2.17 -1.05 -17.98
C ASN A 65 3.03 -0.06 -17.17
N ASP A 66 2.61 0.30 -15.96
CA ASP A 66 3.32 1.24 -15.09
C ASP A 66 4.22 0.55 -14.05
N VAL A 67 4.11 -0.77 -13.90
CA VAL A 67 4.89 -1.53 -12.91
C VAL A 67 6.39 -1.34 -13.14
N GLU A 68 6.89 -1.63 -14.35
CA GLU A 68 8.33 -1.51 -14.63
C GLU A 68 8.84 -0.07 -14.55
N LYS A 69 7.99 0.91 -14.90
CA LYS A 69 8.29 2.34 -14.76
C LYS A 69 8.48 2.71 -13.28
N LEU A 70 7.60 2.25 -12.39
CA LEU A 70 7.76 2.45 -10.95
C LEU A 70 9.03 1.79 -10.45
N ILE A 71 9.29 0.53 -10.82
CA ILE A 71 10.47 -0.21 -10.36
C ILE A 71 11.76 0.52 -10.74
N GLU A 72 11.88 0.97 -11.98
CA GLU A 72 13.04 1.74 -12.43
C GLU A 72 13.21 3.07 -11.68
N HIS A 73 12.11 3.74 -11.35
CA HIS A 73 12.11 5.00 -10.60
C HIS A 73 12.59 4.82 -9.15
N VAL A 74 12.19 3.72 -8.48
CA VAL A 74 12.41 3.54 -7.04
C VAL A 74 13.58 2.63 -6.67
N LYS A 75 14.26 2.01 -7.64
CA LYS A 75 15.33 1.01 -7.42
C LYS A 75 16.53 1.45 -6.59
N ASN A 76 16.78 2.76 -6.50
CA ASN A 76 17.88 3.30 -5.68
C ASN A 76 17.44 3.61 -4.24
N THR A 77 16.14 3.56 -3.97
CA THR A 77 15.52 3.91 -2.68
C THR A 77 15.00 2.66 -1.96
N PHE A 78 14.55 1.66 -2.71
CA PHE A 78 14.01 0.41 -2.18
C PHE A 78 14.84 -0.79 -2.62
N GLU A 79 14.96 -1.77 -1.73
CA GLU A 79 15.35 -3.13 -2.09
C GLU A 79 14.16 -3.83 -2.77
N ILE A 80 14.42 -4.47 -3.91
CA ILE A 80 13.39 -5.02 -4.79
C ILE A 80 13.57 -6.53 -4.93
N SER A 81 12.51 -7.28 -4.62
CA SER A 81 12.45 -8.74 -4.79
C SER A 81 11.27 -9.11 -5.70
N ARG A 82 11.51 -9.94 -6.72
CA ARG A 82 10.49 -10.36 -7.70
C ARG A 82 10.09 -11.81 -7.49
N PHE A 83 8.80 -12.09 -7.60
CA PHE A 83 8.16 -13.39 -7.50
C PHE A 83 7.19 -13.59 -8.68
N GLU A 84 6.62 -14.79 -8.82
CA GLU A 84 5.77 -15.15 -9.96
C GLU A 84 4.58 -14.20 -10.14
N HIS A 85 3.95 -13.78 -9.02
CA HIS A 85 2.77 -12.92 -9.02
C HIS A 85 2.92 -11.69 -8.13
N SER A 86 4.14 -11.37 -7.69
CA SER A 86 4.34 -10.17 -6.89
C SER A 86 5.74 -9.58 -7.04
N ILE A 87 5.84 -8.28 -6.72
CA ILE A 87 7.10 -7.59 -6.55
C ILE A 87 7.07 -6.90 -5.19
N ASN A 88 8.05 -7.20 -4.35
CA ASN A 88 8.15 -6.65 -3.01
C ASN A 88 9.18 -5.52 -2.99
N LEU A 89 8.84 -4.42 -2.31
CA LEU A 89 9.69 -3.28 -2.07
C LEU A 89 9.89 -3.14 -0.55
N GLN A 90 11.16 -3.11 -0.14
CA GLN A 90 11.55 -2.90 1.25
C GLN A 90 12.38 -1.62 1.37
N HIS A 91 12.06 -0.76 2.33
CA HIS A 91 12.86 0.43 2.62
C HIS A 91 13.73 0.16 3.86
N PRO A 92 15.02 0.55 3.88
CA PRO A 92 15.93 0.27 5.01
C PRO A 92 15.54 0.95 6.33
N ASP A 93 14.68 1.96 6.28
CA ASP A 93 14.23 2.70 7.46
C ASP A 93 12.97 2.13 8.13
N SER A 94 12.40 1.04 7.64
CA SER A 94 11.16 0.47 8.20
C SER A 94 11.04 -1.03 7.94
N ASP A 95 10.30 -1.73 8.80
CA ASP A 95 9.86 -3.11 8.62
C ASP A 95 8.57 -3.25 7.77
N LEU A 96 8.02 -2.13 7.29
CA LEU A 96 6.87 -2.10 6.39
C LEU A 96 7.26 -2.76 5.06
N ARG A 97 6.44 -3.70 4.59
CA ARG A 97 6.60 -4.37 3.29
C ARG A 97 5.58 -3.82 2.31
N ILE A 98 6.05 -3.30 1.20
CA ILE A 98 5.17 -2.91 0.09
C ILE A 98 5.17 -4.06 -0.90
N GLN A 99 3.99 -4.52 -1.30
CA GLN A 99 3.83 -5.61 -2.25
C GLN A 99 2.98 -5.16 -3.42
N LEU A 100 3.52 -5.27 -4.63
CA LEU A 100 2.81 -5.04 -5.88
C LEU A 100 2.31 -6.39 -6.40
N GLN A 101 1.00 -6.58 -6.45
CA GLN A 101 0.34 -7.73 -7.06
C GLN A 101 0.37 -7.59 -8.59
N THR A 102 0.90 -8.59 -9.30
CA THR A 102 1.07 -8.57 -10.76
C THR A 102 0.13 -9.50 -11.52
N ASP A 103 -0.69 -10.30 -10.82
CA ASP A 103 -1.71 -11.13 -11.45
C ASP A 103 -2.77 -10.28 -12.17
N LEU A 104 -2.98 -10.58 -13.46
CA LEU A 104 -3.88 -9.86 -14.35
C LEU A 104 -5.34 -9.84 -13.87
N ARG A 105 -5.76 -10.82 -13.05
CA ARG A 105 -7.11 -10.89 -12.49
C ARG A 105 -7.48 -9.64 -11.66
N TYR A 106 -6.48 -9.01 -11.05
CA TYR A 106 -6.67 -7.83 -10.20
C TYR A 106 -6.78 -6.51 -10.98
N GLN A 107 -6.43 -6.48 -12.27
CA GLN A 107 -6.38 -5.23 -13.04
C GLN A 107 -7.75 -4.52 -13.10
N SER A 108 -8.84 -5.28 -13.09
CA SER A 108 -10.20 -4.73 -13.10
C SER A 108 -10.57 -3.95 -11.83
N PHE A 109 -9.81 -4.10 -10.73
CA PHE A 109 -10.10 -3.44 -9.46
C PHE A 109 -9.76 -1.95 -9.50
N ILE A 110 -8.74 -1.58 -10.28
CA ILE A 110 -8.25 -0.19 -10.39
C ILE A 110 -9.36 0.74 -10.87
N ALA A 111 -10.11 0.33 -11.90
CA ALA A 111 -11.18 1.15 -12.48
C ALA A 111 -12.35 1.43 -11.52
N LYS A 112 -12.52 0.62 -10.47
CA LYS A 112 -13.58 0.76 -9.46
C LYS A 112 -13.06 1.35 -8.16
N ALA A 113 -11.75 1.64 -8.07
CA ALA A 113 -11.14 2.16 -6.87
C ALA A 113 -11.65 3.58 -6.57
N SER A 114 -11.67 3.92 -5.29
CA SER A 114 -12.07 5.26 -4.83
C SER A 114 -11.16 5.73 -3.71
N VAL A 115 -10.95 7.05 -3.64
CA VAL A 115 -10.15 7.65 -2.57
C VAL A 115 -10.84 7.43 -1.22
N LYS A 116 -10.09 6.89 -0.26
CA LYS A 116 -10.53 6.67 1.12
C LYS A 116 -9.42 6.95 2.10
N ASN A 117 -9.81 7.29 3.33
CA ASN A 117 -8.87 7.39 4.45
C ASN A 117 -8.56 5.99 5.01
N VAL A 118 -7.29 5.60 4.95
CA VAL A 118 -6.77 4.36 5.52
C VAL A 118 -5.69 4.74 6.53
N LEU A 119 -6.00 4.59 7.83
CA LEU A 119 -5.08 4.96 8.92
C LEU A 119 -4.52 6.38 8.78
N GLY A 120 -5.31 7.34 8.30
CA GLY A 120 -4.87 8.73 8.12
C GLY A 120 -4.19 9.03 6.78
N TYR A 121 -4.01 8.06 5.89
CA TYR A 121 -3.56 8.27 4.51
C TYR A 121 -4.76 8.29 3.55
N GLU A 122 -4.79 9.23 2.62
CA GLU A 122 -5.73 9.19 1.51
C GLU A 122 -5.15 8.26 0.43
N MET A 123 -5.88 7.21 0.08
CA MET A 123 -5.43 6.21 -0.89
C MET A 123 -6.57 5.81 -1.83
N ASN A 124 -6.26 5.48 -3.08
CA ASN A 124 -7.19 4.76 -3.95
C ASN A 124 -7.35 3.34 -3.42
N VAL A 125 -8.54 2.98 -2.92
CA VAL A 125 -8.83 1.65 -2.36
C VAL A 125 -9.78 0.90 -3.28
N ALA A 126 -9.48 -0.38 -3.55
CA ALA A 126 -10.36 -1.27 -4.32
C ALA A 126 -11.76 -1.34 -3.69
N ALA A 127 -12.79 -1.54 -4.51
CA ALA A 127 -14.16 -1.66 -4.01
C ALA A 127 -14.32 -2.81 -3.01
N LEU A 128 -15.30 -2.73 -2.10
CA LEU A 128 -15.48 -3.72 -1.03
C LEU A 128 -15.56 -5.17 -1.56
N ASP A 129 -16.34 -5.39 -2.62
CA ASP A 129 -16.48 -6.70 -3.25
C ASP A 129 -15.16 -7.19 -3.88
N ASP A 130 -14.34 -6.28 -4.41
CA ASP A 130 -13.02 -6.59 -4.97
C ASP A 130 -12.00 -6.89 -3.86
N VAL A 131 -12.06 -6.16 -2.73
CA VAL A 131 -11.24 -6.45 -1.54
C VAL A 131 -11.55 -7.85 -1.00
N LEU A 132 -12.84 -8.20 -0.88
CA LEU A 132 -13.26 -9.54 -0.49
C LEU A 132 -12.81 -10.59 -1.50
N THR A 133 -13.03 -10.33 -2.80
CA THR A 133 -12.60 -11.23 -3.89
C THR A 133 -11.10 -11.48 -3.84
N GLY A 134 -10.30 -10.44 -3.63
CA GLY A 134 -8.85 -10.55 -3.47
C GLY A 134 -8.42 -11.38 -2.27
N LYS A 135 -9.24 -11.48 -1.21
CA LYS A 135 -9.01 -12.37 -0.07
C LYS A 135 -9.35 -13.83 -0.35
N ILE A 136 -10.25 -14.10 -1.29
CA ILE A 136 -10.60 -15.46 -1.70
C ILE A 136 -9.52 -16.04 -2.62
N TRP A 137 -8.85 -15.19 -3.41
CA TRP A 137 -7.80 -15.61 -4.34
C TRP A 137 -6.42 -15.82 -3.71
N ALA A 138 -6.18 -15.25 -2.52
CA ALA A 138 -4.88 -15.23 -1.84
C ALA A 138 -4.74 -16.31 -0.76
#